data_AF-F0WW62-F1
#
_entry.id   AF-F0WW62-F1
#
_cell.length_a   1.000
_cell.length_b   1.000
_cell.length_c   1.000
_cell.angle_alpha   90.00
_cell.angle_beta   90.00
_cell.angle_gamma   90.00
#
_symmetry.space_group_name_H-M   'P 1'
#
loop_
_entity.id
_entity.type
_entity.pdbx_description
1 polymer ?
#
loop_
_entity_poly.entity_id
_entity_poly.type
_entity_poly.pdbx_seq_one_letter_code
_entity_poly.pdbx_strand_id
1 'polypeptide(L)'
;MGVKLIMTTAHRAQPDGQTERQNLVLEDALRYLVSYSGENWAKLLGTVEYAHVTSVNASTKLTPFEIDTGRKVSNLISHEYRDYDGLIHNQSQSSPPSSPKIAKT
;
A
#
# COMPACT_ATOMS: atom_id res chain seq x y z
N MET A 1 -15.09 -21.93 -22.44
CA MET A 1 -13.75 -21.42 -22.12
C MET A 1 -13.00 -22.51 -21.37
N GLY A 2 -11.90 -23.03 -21.92
CA GLY A 2 -11.16 -24.17 -21.36
C GLY A 2 -10.22 -23.77 -20.21
N VAL A 3 -10.78 -23.24 -19.12
CA VAL A 3 -10.00 -22.80 -17.95
C VAL A 3 -9.76 -24.00 -17.03
N LYS A 4 -8.49 -24.33 -16.80
CA LYS A 4 -8.10 -25.37 -15.83
C LYS A 4 -8.11 -24.77 -14.42
N LEU A 5 -9.07 -25.17 -13.60
CA LEU A 5 -9.12 -24.78 -12.19
C LEU A 5 -7.95 -25.43 -11.43
N ILE A 6 -7.15 -24.60 -10.77
CA ILE A 6 -6.12 -25.04 -9.84
C ILE A 6 -6.60 -24.64 -8.45
N MET A 7 -7.10 -25.62 -7.71
CA MET A 7 -7.58 -25.39 -6.34
C MET A 7 -6.40 -25.46 -5.38
N THR A 8 -6.26 -24.43 -4.55
CA THR A 8 -5.40 -24.46 -3.37
C THR A 8 -6.15 -25.15 -2.23
N THR A 9 -5.41 -25.84 -1.35
CA THR A 9 -5.96 -26.39 -0.11
C THR A 9 -5.96 -25.30 0.96
N ALA A 10 -6.96 -25.28 1.84
CA ALA A 10 -7.02 -24.37 2.98
C ALA A 10 -5.71 -24.41 3.80
N HIS A 11 -5.27 -23.25 4.31
CA HIS A 11 -4.06 -23.08 5.11
C HIS A 11 -2.72 -23.35 4.41
N ARG A 12 -2.66 -23.28 3.08
CA ARG A 12 -1.38 -23.29 2.34
C ARG A 12 -0.94 -21.87 1.98
N ALA A 13 -0.06 -21.29 2.80
CA ALA A 13 0.45 -19.92 2.67
C ALA A 13 1.22 -19.64 1.36
N GLN A 14 1.68 -20.66 0.64
CA GLN A 14 2.62 -20.49 -0.47
C GLN A 14 1.95 -20.16 -1.83
N PRO A 15 0.91 -20.88 -2.29
CA PRO A 15 0.23 -20.53 -3.55
C PRO A 15 -0.74 -19.35 -3.43
N ASP A 16 -1.27 -19.06 -2.23
CA ASP A 16 -2.30 -18.02 -2.02
C ASP A 16 -1.77 -16.78 -1.26
N GLY A 17 -0.53 -16.82 -0.76
CA GLY A 17 -0.04 -15.79 0.16
C GLY A 17 0.01 -14.37 -0.42
N GLN A 18 0.18 -14.22 -1.74
CA GLN A 18 0.11 -12.90 -2.37
C GLN A 18 -1.32 -12.34 -2.37
N THR A 19 -2.29 -13.16 -2.73
CA THR A 19 -3.71 -12.80 -2.73
C THR A 19 -4.23 -12.61 -1.31
N GLU A 20 -3.84 -13.47 -0.36
CA GLU A 20 -4.12 -13.31 1.07
C GLU A 20 -3.59 -11.96 1.59
N ARG A 21 -2.34 -11.60 1.26
CA ARG A 21 -1.76 -10.32 1.66
C ARG A 21 -2.48 -9.13 1.04
N GLN A 22 -2.89 -9.22 -0.22
CA GLN A 22 -3.67 -8.18 -0.87
C GLN A 22 -5.04 -8.02 -0.21
N ASN A 23 -5.74 -9.12 0.07
CA ASN A 23 -7.03 -9.10 0.75
C ASN A 23 -6.93 -8.43 2.13
N LEU A 24 -5.90 -8.77 2.91
CA LEU A 24 -5.66 -8.14 4.21
C LEU A 24 -5.48 -6.62 4.13
N VAL A 25 -4.73 -6.13 3.13
CA VAL A 25 -4.53 -4.68 2.93
C VAL A 25 -5.82 -3.98 2.56
N LEU A 26 -6.64 -4.59 1.69
CA LEU A 26 -7.94 -4.03 1.30
C LEU A 26 -8.92 -4.02 2.48
N GLU A 27 -8.93 -5.08 3.29
CA GLU A 27 -9.75 -5.16 4.51
C GLU A 27 -9.37 -4.09 5.53
N ASP A 28 -8.08 -3.86 5.75
CA ASP A 28 -7.60 -2.85 6.68
C ASP A 28 -7.98 -1.42 6.23
N ALA A 29 -7.81 -1.13 4.94
CA ALA A 29 -8.25 0.14 4.35
C ALA A 29 -9.77 0.34 4.47
N LEU A 30 -10.56 -0.70 4.22
CA LEU A 30 -12.01 -0.65 4.40
C LEU A 30 -12.39 -0.42 5.86
N ARG A 31 -11.73 -1.10 6.80
CA ARG A 31 -12.00 -0.93 8.24
C ARG A 31 -11.77 0.51 8.70
N TYR A 32 -10.85 1.23 8.07
CA TYR A 32 -10.62 2.65 8.36
C TYR A 32 -11.66 3.59 7.73
N LEU A 33 -12.17 3.27 6.53
CA LEU A 33 -13.01 4.17 5.72
C LEU A 33 -14.52 3.95 5.89
N VAL A 34 -14.93 2.75 6.27
CA VAL A 34 -16.34 2.38 6.41
C VAL A 34 -17.00 3.19 7.53
N SER A 35 -18.25 3.63 7.29
CA SER A 35 -19.04 4.36 8.27
C SER A 35 -19.30 3.51 9.51
N TYR A 36 -19.63 4.14 10.63
CA TYR A 36 -19.99 3.43 11.86
C TYR A 36 -21.14 2.41 11.66
N SER A 37 -22.09 2.70 10.75
CA SER A 37 -23.19 1.80 10.39
C SER A 37 -22.80 0.67 9.43
N GLY A 38 -21.62 0.70 8.83
CA GLY A 38 -21.16 -0.31 7.89
C GLY A 38 -21.73 -0.18 6.47
N GLU A 39 -22.78 0.61 6.24
CA GLU A 39 -23.61 0.53 5.02
C GLU A 39 -22.93 1.03 3.73
N ASN A 40 -21.82 1.75 3.84
CA ASN A 40 -21.13 2.35 2.69
C ASN A 40 -19.97 1.50 2.13
N TRP A 41 -19.68 0.33 2.68
CA TRP A 41 -18.52 -0.50 2.28
C TRP A 41 -18.49 -0.79 0.77
N ALA A 42 -19.63 -1.14 0.18
CA ALA A 42 -19.71 -1.49 -1.25
C ALA A 42 -19.40 -0.29 -2.16
N LYS A 43 -19.75 0.93 -1.71
CA LYS A 43 -19.43 2.17 -2.43
C LYS A 43 -17.94 2.53 -2.30
N LEU A 44 -17.33 2.19 -1.17
CA LEU A 44 -15.92 2.45 -0.89
C LEU A 44 -14.98 1.45 -1.55
N LEU A 45 -15.46 0.26 -1.90
CA LEU A 45 -14.64 -0.81 -2.46
C LEU A 45 -13.87 -0.35 -3.70
N GLY A 46 -14.54 0.30 -4.65
CA GLY A 46 -13.88 0.83 -5.86
C GLY A 46 -12.86 1.94 -5.56
N THR A 47 -13.09 2.75 -4.52
CA THR A 47 -12.13 3.77 -4.08
C THR A 47 -10.89 3.13 -3.45
N VAL A 48 -11.08 2.12 -2.61
CA VAL A 48 -9.99 1.38 -1.96
C VAL A 48 -9.18 0.60 -2.99
N GLU A 49 -9.83 -0.07 -3.92
CA GLU A 49 -9.17 -0.77 -5.03
C GLU A 49 -8.36 0.20 -5.88
N TYR A 50 -8.94 1.34 -6.26
CA TYR A 50 -8.22 2.36 -7.02
C TYR A 50 -7.01 2.90 -6.26
N ALA A 51 -7.17 3.20 -4.96
CA ALA A 51 -6.05 3.64 -4.12
C ALA A 51 -4.95 2.56 -4.03
N HIS A 52 -5.32 1.28 -3.91
CA HIS A 52 -4.38 0.18 -3.87
C HIS A 52 -3.61 0.02 -5.19
N VAL A 53 -4.32 0.04 -6.31
CA VAL A 53 -3.78 -0.14 -7.67
C VAL A 53 -2.93 1.06 -8.12
N THR A 54 -3.16 2.25 -7.55
CA THR A 54 -2.40 3.48 -7.85
C THR A 54 -1.34 3.85 -6.81
N SER A 55 -1.20 3.07 -5.73
CA SER A 55 -0.18 3.29 -4.70
C SER A 55 1.18 2.78 -5.16
N VAL A 56 2.25 3.55 -4.91
CA VAL A 56 3.61 3.18 -5.27
C VAL A 56 4.12 2.12 -4.29
N ASN A 57 4.54 0.97 -4.82
CA ASN A 57 5.18 -0.04 -4.00
C ASN A 57 6.63 0.37 -3.71
N ALA A 58 7.01 0.37 -2.43
CA ALA A 58 8.34 0.80 -1.98
C ALA A 58 9.49 0.02 -2.62
N SER A 59 9.31 -1.28 -2.89
CA SER A 59 10.36 -2.14 -3.45
C SER A 59 10.54 -1.98 -4.95
N THR A 60 9.45 -1.79 -5.69
CA THR A 60 9.49 -1.67 -7.16
C THR A 60 9.53 -0.21 -7.63
N LYS A 61 9.22 0.74 -6.75
CA LYS A 61 9.06 2.17 -7.05
C LYS A 61 8.03 2.47 -8.14
N LEU A 62 7.14 1.52 -8.42
CA LEU A 62 6.08 1.58 -9.41
C LEU A 62 4.76 1.17 -8.77
N THR A 63 3.66 1.64 -9.37
CA THR A 63 2.31 1.22 -8.99
C THR A 63 1.99 -0.15 -9.62
N PRO A 64 1.14 -0.98 -8.99
CA PRO A 64 0.64 -2.21 -9.61
C PRO A 64 0.02 -1.97 -11.00
N PHE A 65 -0.70 -0.86 -11.17
CA PHE A 65 -1.26 -0.46 -12.47
C PHE A 65 -0.19 -0.26 -13.55
N GLU A 66 0.91 0.42 -13.22
CA GLU A 66 2.02 0.64 -14.15
C GLU A 66 2.72 -0.66 -14.52
N ILE A 67 2.85 -1.59 -13.57
CA ILE A 67 3.46 -2.89 -13.80
C ILE A 67 2.59 -3.73 -14.75
N ASP A 68 1.27 -3.74 -14.54
CA ASP A 68 0.33 -4.57 -15.31
C ASP A 68 0.06 -4.00 -16.71
N THR A 69 -0.15 -2.69 -16.81
CA THR A 69 -0.60 -2.04 -18.06
C THR A 69 0.51 -1.33 -18.83
N GLY A 70 1.67 -1.09 -18.20
CA GLY A 70 2.74 -0.26 -18.75
C GLY A 70 2.39 1.23 -18.88
N ARG A 71 1.22 1.65 -18.41
CA ARG A 71 0.74 3.04 -18.49
C ARG A 71 0.94 3.74 -17.16
N LYS A 72 1.35 5.00 -17.21
CA LYS A 72 1.41 5.84 -16.02
C LYS A 72 0.01 6.12 -15.50
N VAL A 73 -0.17 5.97 -14.20
CA VAL A 73 -1.38 6.45 -13.54
C VAL A 73 -1.42 7.97 -13.69
N SER A 74 -2.45 8.48 -14.35
CA SER A 74 -2.77 9.91 -14.34
C SER A 74 -3.49 10.25 -13.05
N ASN A 75 -2.76 10.41 -11.93
CA ASN A 75 -3.37 10.79 -10.65
C ASN A 75 -2.56 11.91 -9.97
N LEU A 76 -3.28 12.95 -9.51
CA LEU A 76 -2.76 14.10 -8.76
C LEU A 76 -2.05 13.67 -7.46
N ILE A 77 -2.47 12.56 -6.85
CA ILE A 77 -1.87 12.01 -5.62
C ILE A 77 -0.41 11.55 -5.85
N SER A 78 -0.09 11.08 -7.06
CA SER A 78 1.27 10.66 -7.41
C SER A 78 2.25 11.84 -7.51
N HIS A 79 1.76 13.04 -7.87
CA HIS A 79 2.59 14.24 -7.88
C HIS A 79 2.95 14.69 -6.46
N GLU A 80 2.01 14.59 -5.52
CA GLU A 80 2.27 14.88 -4.11
C GLU A 80 3.28 13.88 -3.50
N TYR A 81 3.15 12.59 -3.82
CA TYR A 81 4.07 11.54 -3.34
C TYR A 81 5.51 11.68 -3.88
N ARG A 82 5.66 12.23 -5.09
CA ARG A 82 6.97 12.50 -5.70
C ARG A 82 7.74 13.59 -4.95
N ASP A 83 7.03 14.56 -4.39
CA ASP A 83 7.61 15.62 -3.57
C ASP A 83 7.99 15.10 -2.16
N TYR A 84 7.27 14.13 -1.60
CA TYR A 84 7.62 13.50 -0.33
C TYR A 84 8.86 12.58 -0.42
N ASP A 85 9.03 11.79 -1.49
CA ASP A 85 10.24 10.96 -1.67
C ASP A 85 11.50 11.86 -1.80
N GLY A 86 11.35 13.08 -2.33
CA GLY A 86 12.40 14.11 -2.37
C GLY A 86 12.78 14.69 -1.00
N LEU A 87 11.85 14.75 -0.05
CA LEU A 87 12.10 15.24 1.32
C LEU A 87 12.76 14.17 2.21
N ILE A 88 12.41 12.89 2.03
CA ILE A 88 12.96 11.79 2.84
C ILE A 88 14.42 11.50 2.45
N HIS A 89 14.79 11.64 1.17
CA HIS A 89 16.16 11.40 0.70
C HIS A 89 17.17 12.44 1.20
N ASN A 90 16.72 13.64 1.62
CA ASN A 90 17.61 14.72 2.08
C ASN A 90 17.80 14.74 3.62
N GLN A 91 17.05 13.93 4.38
CA GLN A 91 17.22 13.82 5.84
C GLN A 91 18.24 12.77 6.29
N SER A 92 18.77 11.95 5.37
CA SER A 92 19.77 10.92 5.72
C SER A 92 21.22 11.45 5.80
N GLN A 93 21.45 12.76 5.63
CA GLN A 93 22.79 13.38 5.79
C GLN A 93 22.94 14.34 6.99
N SER A 94 21.92 14.48 7.85
CA SER A 94 22.10 15.20 9.11
C SER A 94 22.40 14.24 10.25
N SER A 95 23.66 14.22 10.70
CA SER A 95 24.12 13.55 11.92
C SER A 95 23.18 13.80 13.12
N PRO A 96 22.99 12.84 14.03
CA PRO A 96 22.11 13.03 15.18
C PRO A 96 22.69 14.07 16.16
N PRO A 97 21.86 14.93 16.78
CA PRO A 97 22.34 15.84 17.82
C PRO A 97 22.71 15.07 19.10
N SER A 98 23.85 15.44 19.67
CA SER A 98 24.40 14.97 20.95
C SER A 98 23.36 14.97 22.08
N SER A 99 23.17 13.81 22.72
CA SER A 99 22.38 13.68 23.96
C SER A 99 22.91 14.59 25.08
N PRO A 100 22.05 15.31 25.83
CA PRO A 100 22.47 16.05 27.01
C PRO A 100 22.77 15.10 28.18
N LYS A 101 23.92 15.30 28.83
CA LYS A 101 24.35 14.56 30.03
C LYS A 101 23.50 14.99 31.22
N ILE A 102 22.75 14.06 31.82
CA ILE A 102 22.12 14.26 33.13
C ILE A 102 23.17 13.93 34.20
N ALA A 103 23.53 14.93 35.00
CA ALA A 103 24.38 14.77 36.18
C ALA A 103 23.59 14.08 37.30
N LYS A 104 24.17 13.04 37.90
CA LYS A 104 23.69 12.42 39.14
C LYS A 104 23.94 13.37 40.32
N THR A 105 22.97 13.52 41.20
CA THR A 105 23.14 13.91 42.61
C THR A 105 22.60 12.76 43.45
#